data_AF-A0A928U5U3-F1
#
_entry.id   AF-A0A928U5U3-F1
#
_cell.length_a   1.000
_cell.length_b   1.000
_cell.length_c   1.000
_cell.angle_alpha   90.00
_cell.angle_beta   90.00
_cell.angle_gamma   90.00
#
_symmetry.space_group_name_H-M   'P 1'
#
loop_
_entity.id
_entity.type
_entity.pdbx_description
1 polymer ?
#
loop_
_entity_poly.entity_id
_entity_poly.type
_entity_poly.pdbx_seq_one_letter_code
_entity_poly.pdbx_strand_id
1 'polypeptide(L)'
;MVNRNKGVPISGDTIKKLSNEEVMGMFSDVHLTMSAQCDHEVIEVLNKQIYKIEKAVLKEVKLKKPYKKLLKVPGIGEILAMTIMLETGC
;
A
#
# COMPACT_ATOMS: atom_id res chain seq x y z
N MET A 1 13.68 -8.45 3.43
CA MET A 1 13.90 -9.61 4.31
C MET A 1 13.68 -10.94 3.59
N VAL A 2 12.46 -11.31 3.17
CA VAL A 2 12.14 -12.62 2.54
C VAL A 2 13.09 -13.00 1.40
N ASN A 3 13.27 -12.14 0.40
CA ASN A 3 14.15 -12.42 -0.73
C ASN A 3 15.62 -12.69 -0.31
N ARG A 4 16.11 -11.99 0.72
CA ARG A 4 17.48 -12.16 1.21
C ARG A 4 17.68 -13.48 1.97
N ASN A 5 16.65 -13.98 2.66
CA ASN A 5 16.73 -15.16 3.52
C ASN A 5 16.27 -16.45 2.81
N LYS A 6 15.39 -16.36 1.81
CA LYS A 6 14.87 -17.51 1.06
C LYS A 6 15.33 -17.61 -0.39
N GLY A 7 15.96 -16.57 -0.93
CA GLY A 7 16.31 -16.50 -2.35
C GLY A 7 15.11 -16.48 -3.30
N VAL A 8 13.90 -16.31 -2.75
CA VAL A 8 12.65 -16.26 -3.52
C VAL A 8 12.11 -14.83 -3.51
N PRO A 9 11.93 -14.20 -4.69
CA PRO A 9 11.30 -12.89 -4.76
C PRO A 9 9.82 -13.01 -4.37
N ILE A 10 9.38 -12.09 -3.51
CA ILE A 10 7.98 -11.98 -3.11
C ILE A 10 7.51 -10.56 -3.42
N SER A 11 6.31 -10.43 -3.99
CA SER A 11 5.76 -9.11 -4.31
C SER A 11 5.27 -8.39 -3.06
N GLY A 12 5.32 -7.05 -3.07
CA GLY A 12 4.77 -6.24 -1.98
C GLY A 12 3.28 -6.50 -1.77
N ASP A 13 2.53 -6.71 -2.85
CA ASP A 13 1.10 -7.01 -2.79
C ASP A 13 0.82 -8.37 -2.18
N THR A 14 1.71 -9.35 -2.37
CA THR A 14 1.65 -10.63 -1.66
C THR A 14 1.87 -10.40 -0.17
N ILE A 15 2.93 -9.68 0.23
CA ILE A 15 3.24 -9.43 1.65
C ILE A 15 2.07 -8.76 2.38
N LYS A 16 1.42 -7.78 1.75
CA LYS A 16 0.26 -7.07 2.31
C LYS A 16 -0.99 -7.94 2.50
N LYS A 17 -1.06 -9.10 1.82
CA LYS A 17 -2.20 -10.02 1.89
C LYS A 17 -1.97 -11.20 2.80
N LEU A 18 -0.74 -11.39 3.29
CA LEU A 18 -0.43 -12.47 4.21
C LEU A 18 -1.15 -12.25 5.54
N SER A 19 -1.61 -13.34 6.15
CA SER A 19 -2.04 -13.34 7.55
C SER A 19 -0.82 -13.40 8.48
N ASN A 20 -1.01 -13.03 9.74
CA ASN A 20 0.03 -13.17 10.76
C ASN A 20 0.51 -14.62 10.90
N GLU A 21 -0.40 -15.60 10.79
CA GLU A 21 -0.08 -17.03 10.82
C GLU A 21 0.78 -17.44 9.63
N GLU A 22 0.47 -16.93 8.44
CA GLU A 22 1.26 -17.18 7.24
C GLU A 22 2.67 -16.57 7.38
N VAL A 23 2.79 -15.37 7.95
CA VAL A 23 4.08 -14.72 8.24
C VAL A 23 4.88 -15.53 9.26
N MET A 24 4.24 -16.06 10.31
CA MET A 24 4.90 -16.90 11.32
C MET A 24 5.46 -18.20 10.72
N GLY A 25 4.76 -18.79 9.74
CA GLY A 25 5.22 -19.97 9.02
C GLY A 25 6.33 -19.70 8.00
N MET A 26 6.73 -18.44 7.78
CA MET A 26 7.73 -18.12 6.77
C MET A 26 9.15 -18.47 7.19
N PHE A 27 9.51 -18.46 8.46
CA PHE A 27 10.91 -18.68 8.86
C PHE A 27 11.03 -19.76 9.93
N SER A 28 12.10 -20.55 9.85
CA SER A 28 12.44 -21.55 10.87
C SER A 28 13.22 -20.93 12.03
N ASP A 29 13.89 -19.80 11.80
CA ASP A 29 14.61 -19.04 12.81
C ASP A 29 13.65 -18.09 13.55
N VAL A 30 13.64 -18.18 14.88
CA VAL A 30 12.71 -17.43 15.74
C VAL A 30 12.92 -15.91 15.67
N HIS A 31 14.16 -15.44 15.49
CA HIS A 31 14.46 -14.02 15.40
C HIS A 31 14.02 -13.46 14.05
N LEU A 32 14.20 -14.24 12.96
CA LEU A 32 13.67 -13.88 11.65
C LEU A 32 12.15 -13.86 11.64
N THR A 33 11.49 -14.81 12.30
CA THR A 33 10.02 -14.83 12.45
C THR A 33 9.53 -13.60 13.20
N MET A 34 10.16 -13.26 14.34
CA MET A 34 9.81 -12.07 15.10
C MET A 34 9.99 -10.79 14.28
N SER A 35 11.13 -10.64 13.60
CA SER A 35 11.38 -9.49 12.72
C SER A 35 10.33 -9.37 11.62
N ALA A 36 9.95 -10.51 11.02
CA ALA A 36 8.94 -10.54 9.97
C ALA A 36 7.57 -10.10 10.45
N GLN A 37 7.21 -10.52 11.66
CA GLN A 37 5.96 -10.15 12.29
C GLN A 37 5.91 -8.66 12.61
N CYS A 38 6.98 -8.10 13.20
CA CYS A 38 7.06 -6.66 13.46
C CYS A 38 6.94 -5.84 12.16
N ASP A 39 7.65 -6.24 11.10
CA ASP A 39 7.57 -5.56 9.80
C ASP A 39 6.15 -5.62 9.23
N HIS A 40 5.48 -6.78 9.32
CA HIS A 40 4.13 -6.97 8.82
C HIS A 40 3.10 -6.12 9.60
N GLU A 41 3.21 -6.07 10.93
CA GLU A 41 2.36 -5.21 11.77
C GLU A 41 2.52 -3.73 11.42
N VAL A 42 3.75 -3.27 11.18
CA VAL A 42 4.00 -1.88 10.75
C VAL A 42 3.35 -1.61 9.39
N ILE A 43 3.47 -2.52 8.43
CA ILE A 43 2.80 -2.41 7.12
C ILE A 43 1.29 -2.28 7.30
N GLU A 44 0.69 -3.10 8.15
CA GLU A 44 -0.75 -3.08 8.43
C GLU A 44 -1.20 -1.75 9.08
N VAL A 45 -0.42 -1.24 10.02
CA VAL A 45 -0.68 0.07 10.62
C VAL A 45 -0.62 1.16 9.56
N LEU A 46 0.42 1.19 8.73
CA LEU A 46 0.59 2.19 7.67
C LEU A 46 -0.53 2.11 6.63
N ASN A 47 -0.92 0.91 6.19
CA ASN A 47 -2.05 0.70 5.28
C ASN A 47 -3.35 1.31 5.86
N LYS A 48 -3.62 1.09 7.15
CA LYS A 48 -4.79 1.67 7.83
C LYS A 48 -4.73 3.19 7.89
N GLN A 49 -3.54 3.79 8.11
CA GLN A 49 -3.40 5.25 8.12
C GLN A 49 -3.56 5.85 6.72
N ILE A 50 -2.98 5.23 5.69
CA ILE A 50 -3.17 5.63 4.29
C ILE A 50 -4.66 5.65 3.96
N TYR A 51 -5.38 4.56 4.24
CA TYR A 51 -6.81 4.48 3.96
C TYR A 51 -7.64 5.55 4.68
N LYS A 52 -7.29 5.87 5.94
CA LYS A 52 -7.96 6.95 6.68
C LYS A 52 -7.75 8.31 6.01
N ILE A 53 -6.53 8.60 5.58
CA ILE A 53 -6.19 9.85 4.90
C ILE A 53 -6.88 9.92 3.55
N GLU A 54 -6.83 8.86 2.74
CA GLU A 54 -7.50 8.79 1.44
C GLU A 54 -9.00 9.05 1.58
N LYS A 55 -9.66 8.45 2.57
CA LYS A 55 -11.07 8.71 2.87
C LYS A 55 -11.36 10.14 3.27
N ALA A 56 -10.46 10.79 4.01
CA ALA A 56 -10.62 12.19 4.38
C ALA A 56 -10.48 13.07 3.14
N VAL A 57 -9.45 12.86 2.33
CA VAL A 57 -9.20 13.63 1.10
C VAL A 57 -10.35 13.51 0.10
N LEU A 58 -10.90 12.31 -0.10
CA LEU A 58 -12.04 12.08 -1.01
C LEU A 58 -13.32 12.81 -0.61
N LYS A 59 -13.46 13.20 0.68
CA LYS A 59 -14.60 14.00 1.15
C LYS A 59 -14.41 15.48 0.86
N GLU A 60 -13.18 15.97 1.01
CA GLU A 60 -12.85 17.39 0.89
C GLU A 60 -12.62 17.82 -0.56
N VAL A 61 -12.06 16.94 -1.39
CA VAL A 61 -11.65 17.28 -2.76
C VAL A 61 -12.43 16.44 -3.77
N LYS A 62 -12.98 17.13 -4.78
CA LYS A 62 -13.65 16.48 -5.92
C LYS A 62 -12.91 16.79 -7.21
N LEU A 63 -12.70 15.76 -8.02
CA LEU A 63 -12.03 15.88 -9.31
C LEU A 63 -12.84 16.78 -10.26
N LYS A 64 -12.23 17.90 -10.69
CA LYS A 64 -12.84 18.83 -11.65
C LYS A 64 -13.04 18.14 -13.00
N LYS A 65 -14.06 18.60 -13.75
CA LYS A 65 -14.45 18.02 -15.06
C LYS A 65 -13.27 17.82 -16.04
N PRO A 66 -12.30 18.76 -16.19
CA PRO A 66 -11.18 18.57 -17.10
C PRO A 66 -10.30 17.36 -16.76
N TYR A 67 -10.19 17.02 -15.48
CA TYR A 67 -9.30 15.96 -14.99
C TYR A 67 -9.96 14.58 -14.95
N LYS A 68 -11.29 14.49 -15.13
CA LYS A 68 -12.01 13.19 -15.11
C LYS A 68 -11.51 12.18 -16.14
N LYS A 69 -10.92 12.65 -17.25
CA LYS A 69 -10.33 11.76 -18.26
C LYS A 69 -9.08 11.03 -17.75
N LEU A 70 -8.41 11.53 -16.71
CA LEU A 70 -7.26 10.86 -16.09
C LEU A 70 -7.63 9.47 -15.56
N LEU A 71 -8.85 9.28 -15.06
CA LEU A 71 -9.35 7.98 -14.56
C LEU A 71 -9.53 6.92 -15.66
N LYS A 72 -9.34 7.27 -16.94
CA LYS A 72 -9.34 6.32 -18.05
C LYS A 72 -7.94 5.85 -18.44
N VAL A 73 -6.90 6.46 -17.88
CA VAL A 73 -5.50 6.07 -18.12
C VAL A 73 -5.17 4.88 -17.22
N PRO A 74 -4.68 3.75 -17.77
CA PRO A 74 -4.24 2.62 -16.96
C PRO A 74 -3.21 3.04 -15.90
N GLY A 75 -3.43 2.64 -14.65
CA GLY A 75 -2.55 3.00 -13.53
C GLY A 75 -2.89 4.31 -12.81
N ILE A 76 -3.85 5.11 -13.31
CA ILE A 76 -4.29 6.34 -12.62
C ILE A 76 -5.61 6.10 -11.87
N GLY A 77 -5.50 5.97 -10.55
CA GLY A 77 -6.64 5.95 -9.63
C GLY A 77 -7.09 7.35 -9.18
N GLU A 78 -8.14 7.41 -8.36
CA GLU A 78 -8.75 8.67 -7.91
C GLU A 78 -7.77 9.57 -7.15
N ILE A 79 -7.00 9.01 -6.19
CA ILE A 79 -6.02 9.77 -5.40
C ILE A 79 -4.96 10.38 -6.30
N LEU A 80 -4.37 9.59 -7.21
CA LEU A 80 -3.34 10.09 -8.13
C LEU A 80 -3.90 11.16 -9.09
N ALA A 81 -5.12 10.96 -9.61
CA ALA A 81 -5.78 11.97 -10.45
C ALA A 81 -6.03 13.28 -9.69
N MET A 82 -6.44 13.19 -8.41
CA MET A 82 -6.61 14.38 -7.56
C MET A 82 -5.27 15.06 -7.27
N THR A 83 -4.20 14.32 -6.97
CA THR A 83 -2.86 14.89 -6.77
C THR A 83 -2.43 15.66 -8.01
N ILE A 84 -2.53 15.08 -9.22
CA ILE A 84 -2.22 15.78 -10.46
C ILE A 84 -3.02 17.08 -10.57
N MET A 85 -4.34 17.04 -10.33
CA MET A 85 -5.18 18.23 -10.37
C MET A 85 -4.74 19.33 -9.40
N LEU A 86 -4.39 18.96 -8.17
CA LEU A 86 -3.99 19.92 -7.13
C LEU A 86 -2.62 20.54 -7.42
N GLU A 87 -1.67 19.75 -7.93
CA GLU A 87 -0.32 20.21 -8.26
C GLU A 87 -0.29 21.09 -9.53
N THR A 88 -1.16 20.82 -10.51
CA THR A 88 -1.17 21.58 -11.78
C THR A 88 -2.09 22.81 -11.76
N GLY A 89 -2.82 23.06 -10.67
CA GLY A 89 -3.43 24.36 -10.37
C GLY A 89 -4.55 24.87 -11.31
N CYS A 90 -5.10 24.05 -12.22
CA CYS A 90 -6.25 24.46 -13.06
C CYS A 90 -7.60 24.14 -12.40
#